data_AF-A0A957H9H0-F1
#
_entry.id   AF-A0A957H9H0-F1
#
_cell.length_a   1.000
_cell.length_b   1.000
_cell.length_c   1.000
_cell.angle_alpha   90.00
_cell.angle_beta   90.00
_cell.angle_gamma   90.00
#
_symmetry.space_group_name_H-M   'P 1'
#
loop_
_entity.id
_entity.type
_entity.pdbx_description
1 polymer ?
#
loop_
_entity_poly.entity_id
_entity_poly.type
_entity_poly.pdbx_seq_one_letter_code
_entity_poly.pdbx_strand_id
1 'polypeptide(L)'
;MQNSSRRISLILGGFMAVVLIAGSILPLFRNTSSSTTQTVDPTAIPSGTFPPPVTDFSGISFDQLYLHPSGLYTIAEPTGWTILNPVTQSDVAQVGMNNGENLSVIDAYIQKPVTPVADAQAISDTLTRDVLAQTWTRYNRWEETNRRIEDNRLLIDFSIVFNRQDYVARQVSWADNEYIYSVRVVAPSNGIDLLRFLLDNLPATLKPVAGMDSAPFSWQAYYDPFANHILRHPQAWLSQDVAPGRTASIIGSQGETLRVEYSDLSGALDETAASNYVMSVVPNATILSVTPVTRETANGFSVTYAATNVDGEPFSGDALLLSAGDG
;
A
#
# COMPACT_ATOMS: atom_id res chain seq x y z
N MET A 1 8.87 -31.25 -11.84
CA MET A 1 8.33 -30.34 -10.80
C MET A 1 9.14 -29.04 -10.80
N GLN A 2 8.87 -28.12 -11.73
CA GLN A 2 9.76 -26.95 -11.95
C GLN A 2 9.02 -25.64 -12.32
N ASN A 3 7.69 -25.62 -12.21
CA ASN A 3 6.84 -24.53 -12.72
C ASN A 3 6.18 -23.67 -11.61
N SER A 4 6.16 -24.11 -10.34
CA SER A 4 5.57 -23.31 -9.24
C SER A 4 6.51 -22.18 -8.80
N SER A 5 7.81 -22.47 -8.62
CA SER A 5 8.82 -21.50 -8.17
C SER A 5 8.87 -20.25 -9.05
N ARG A 6 8.74 -20.42 -10.38
CA ARG A 6 8.79 -19.32 -11.36
C ARG A 6 7.61 -18.35 -11.30
N ARG A 7 6.46 -18.72 -10.73
CA ARG A 7 5.31 -17.82 -10.60
C ARG A 7 5.43 -16.92 -9.37
N ILE A 8 5.88 -17.48 -8.24
CA ILE A 8 6.18 -16.71 -7.03
C ILE A 8 7.34 -15.73 -7.30
N SER A 9 8.34 -16.15 -8.10
CA SER A 9 9.54 -15.35 -8.42
C SER A 9 9.34 -14.10 -9.28
N LEU A 10 8.12 -13.79 -9.75
CA LEU A 10 7.89 -12.62 -10.62
C LEU A 10 7.31 -11.40 -9.90
N ILE A 11 6.89 -11.57 -8.64
CA ILE A 11 5.85 -10.72 -8.04
C ILE A 11 6.41 -9.70 -7.04
N LEU A 12 7.41 -10.07 -6.22
CA LEU A 12 8.07 -9.11 -5.31
C LEU A 12 9.15 -8.24 -5.99
N GLY A 13 9.28 -8.29 -7.32
CA GLY A 13 10.25 -7.49 -8.10
C GLY A 13 9.85 -6.05 -8.39
N GLY A 14 8.85 -5.52 -7.67
CA GLY A 14 8.02 -4.41 -8.13
C GLY A 14 8.10 -3.08 -7.37
N PHE A 15 9.27 -2.61 -6.92
CA PHE A 15 9.61 -1.16 -6.87
C PHE A 15 11.12 -0.94 -6.58
N MET A 16 11.87 -0.08 -7.27
CA MET A 16 11.49 1.12 -8.04
C MET A 16 12.05 2.40 -7.34
N ALA A 17 13.19 2.94 -7.75
CA ALA A 17 13.89 4.14 -7.22
C ALA A 17 13.24 5.07 -6.13
N VAL A 18 14.00 5.39 -5.08
CA VAL A 18 13.96 6.71 -4.38
C VAL A 18 15.39 7.19 -4.17
N VAL A 19 15.61 8.49 -4.36
CA VAL A 19 16.93 9.12 -4.46
C VAL A 19 17.40 9.62 -3.10
N LEU A 20 18.53 9.10 -2.61
CA LEU A 20 19.34 9.83 -1.64
C LEU A 20 20.13 10.90 -2.41
N ILE A 21 19.79 12.18 -2.17
CA ILE A 21 20.44 13.31 -2.80
C ILE A 21 21.88 13.41 -2.28
N ALA A 22 22.84 13.09 -3.14
CA ALA A 22 24.25 13.30 -2.85
C ALA A 22 24.59 14.80 -2.90
N GLY A 23 25.04 15.36 -1.77
CA GLY A 23 25.59 16.71 -1.72
C GLY A 23 26.83 16.81 -2.62
N SER A 24 26.79 17.74 -3.58
CA SER A 24 27.80 17.89 -4.63
C SER A 24 28.98 18.78 -4.20
N ILE A 25 30.21 18.33 -4.47
CA ILE A 25 31.36 19.22 -4.68
C ILE A 25 32.21 18.71 -5.85
N LEU A 26 32.29 19.53 -6.92
CA LEU A 26 33.33 19.47 -7.94
C LEU A 26 33.87 20.90 -8.18
N PRO A 27 35.20 21.05 -8.18
CA PRO A 27 35.96 21.73 -9.25
C PRO A 27 37.17 20.86 -9.72
N LEU A 28 37.95 21.14 -10.79
CA LEU A 28 37.95 22.24 -11.77
C LEU A 28 38.31 21.72 -13.19
N PHE A 29 39.57 21.83 -13.67
CA PHE A 29 40.04 21.46 -15.03
C PHE A 29 41.55 21.10 -15.10
N ARG A 30 41.89 20.14 -15.98
CA ARG A 30 43.06 20.02 -16.89
C ARG A 30 44.45 20.58 -16.50
N ASN A 31 45.48 19.72 -16.48
CA ASN A 31 46.43 19.55 -17.62
C ASN A 31 47.47 18.43 -17.39
N THR A 32 48.12 17.97 -18.48
CA THR A 32 49.09 16.86 -18.53
C THR A 32 50.50 17.22 -18.05
N SER A 33 51.13 16.34 -17.26
CA SER A 33 52.60 16.16 -17.21
C SER A 33 52.95 14.82 -16.56
N SER A 34 54.02 14.18 -17.04
CA SER A 34 54.51 12.89 -16.54
C SER A 34 55.78 13.06 -15.72
N SER A 35 55.88 12.46 -14.53
CA SER A 35 57.07 11.77 -13.97
C SER A 35 57.04 11.64 -12.43
N THR A 36 57.85 10.70 -11.91
CA THR A 36 58.07 10.33 -10.51
C THR A 36 56.87 9.76 -9.75
N THR A 37 56.91 8.43 -9.53
CA THR A 37 56.06 7.73 -8.58
C THR A 37 56.51 8.05 -7.15
N GLN A 38 55.97 9.13 -6.57
CA GLN A 38 55.78 9.13 -5.12
C GLN A 38 54.75 8.05 -4.79
N THR A 39 55.06 7.18 -3.83
CA THR A 39 54.02 6.41 -3.13
C THR A 39 53.22 7.39 -2.30
N VAL A 40 52.21 8.01 -2.94
CA VAL A 40 51.16 8.75 -2.25
C VAL A 40 50.42 7.74 -1.39
N ASP A 41 50.53 7.89 -0.07
CA ASP A 41 49.72 7.14 0.89
C ASP A 41 48.25 7.37 0.51
N PRO A 42 47.46 6.33 0.16
CA PRO A 42 46.16 6.51 -0.45
C PRO A 42 45.29 7.38 0.45
N THR A 43 44.96 8.58 -0.03
CA THR A 43 44.13 9.53 0.72
C THR A 43 42.85 8.83 1.12
N ALA A 44 42.64 8.68 2.43
CA ALA A 44 41.48 7.99 2.96
C ALA A 44 40.21 8.61 2.35
N ILE A 45 39.52 7.86 1.51
CA ILE A 45 38.28 8.31 0.89
C ILE A 45 37.30 8.51 2.06
N PRO A 46 36.76 9.73 2.28
CA PRO A 46 35.85 9.95 3.39
C PRO A 46 34.64 9.03 3.24
N SER A 47 34.45 8.13 4.21
CA SER A 47 33.20 7.41 4.38
C SER A 47 32.17 8.39 4.94
N GLY A 48 30.96 8.39 4.38
CA GLY A 48 29.87 9.13 4.98
C GLY A 48 29.56 8.54 6.36
N THR A 49 29.58 9.36 7.40
CA THR A 49 29.15 8.97 8.74
C THR A 49 27.63 8.94 8.83
N PHE A 50 27.07 8.06 9.64
CA PHE A 50 25.65 8.13 9.99
C PHE A 50 25.33 9.37 10.83
N PRO A 51 24.06 9.83 10.83
CA PRO A 51 23.59 10.74 11.85
C PRO A 51 23.74 10.11 13.26
N PRO A 52 23.75 10.92 14.33
CA PRO A 52 23.59 10.43 15.69
C PRO A 52 22.32 9.56 15.79
N PRO A 53 22.36 8.41 16.48
CA PRO A 53 21.19 7.56 16.59
C PRO A 53 20.10 8.22 17.44
N VAL A 54 18.84 8.02 17.05
CA VAL A 54 17.69 8.45 17.86
C VAL A 54 17.66 7.64 19.16
N THR A 55 17.65 8.33 20.29
CA THR A 55 17.59 7.74 21.64
C THR A 55 16.38 8.19 22.47
N ASP A 56 15.64 9.20 21.98
CA ASP A 56 14.34 9.61 22.49
C ASP A 56 13.30 9.43 21.39
N PHE A 57 12.32 8.56 21.62
CA PHE A 57 11.26 8.24 20.66
C PHE A 57 9.94 8.96 20.96
N SER A 58 9.90 9.86 21.96
CA SER A 58 8.68 10.59 22.35
C SER A 58 8.09 11.48 21.25
N GLY A 59 8.92 11.88 20.27
CA GLY A 59 8.49 12.61 19.07
C GLY A 59 7.96 11.74 17.92
N ILE A 60 7.96 10.40 18.05
CA ILE A 60 7.46 9.47 17.04
C ILE A 60 6.12 8.89 17.50
N SER A 61 5.01 9.43 16.99
CA SER A 61 3.68 8.87 17.20
C SER A 61 3.23 8.00 16.02
N PHE A 62 2.20 7.19 16.25
CA PHE A 62 1.61 6.26 15.29
C PHE A 62 0.11 6.54 15.08
N ASP A 63 -0.32 7.77 15.38
CA ASP A 63 -1.74 8.14 15.41
C ASP A 63 -2.32 8.45 14.02
N GLN A 64 -1.46 8.79 13.06
CA GLN A 64 -1.84 8.99 11.67
C GLN A 64 -1.96 7.63 10.97
N LEU A 65 -3.17 7.29 10.49
CA LEU A 65 -3.40 6.09 9.69
C LEU A 65 -3.29 6.42 8.20
N TYR A 66 -2.49 5.62 7.51
CA TYR A 66 -2.40 5.58 6.06
C TYR A 66 -3.28 4.45 5.51
N LEU A 67 -4.20 4.80 4.60
CA LEU A 67 -4.99 3.85 3.80
C LEU A 67 -4.24 3.54 2.50
N HIS A 68 -3.95 2.27 2.23
CA HIS A 68 -3.30 1.89 0.98
C HIS A 68 -4.23 2.12 -0.23
N PRO A 69 -3.75 2.63 -1.39
CA PRO A 69 -4.58 2.88 -2.58
C PRO A 69 -5.28 1.66 -3.19
N SER A 70 -4.98 0.43 -2.75
CA SER A 70 -5.79 -0.74 -3.09
C SER A 70 -7.09 -0.82 -2.29
N GLY A 71 -7.21 -0.08 -1.19
CA GLY A 71 -8.31 -0.17 -0.21
C GLY A 71 -8.28 -1.41 0.68
N LEU A 72 -7.26 -2.27 0.57
CA LEU A 72 -7.25 -3.57 1.25
C LEU A 72 -6.75 -3.50 2.71
N TYR A 73 -5.95 -2.50 3.07
CA TYR A 73 -5.40 -2.37 4.43
C TYR A 73 -5.10 -0.92 4.82
N THR A 74 -5.04 -0.70 6.12
CA THR A 74 -4.47 0.49 6.75
C THR A 74 -3.22 0.14 7.55
N ILE A 75 -2.31 1.09 7.73
CA ILE A 75 -1.17 1.00 8.66
C ILE A 75 -0.87 2.39 9.22
N ALA A 76 -0.28 2.51 10.41
CA ALA A 76 0.17 3.80 10.90
C ALA A 76 1.35 4.35 10.07
N GLU A 77 1.32 5.66 9.79
CA GLU A 77 2.44 6.43 9.24
C GLU A 77 3.17 7.11 10.41
N PRO A 78 4.39 6.68 10.78
CA PRO A 78 5.09 7.24 11.93
C PRO A 78 5.51 8.70 11.71
N THR A 79 5.44 9.52 12.76
CA THR A 79 5.83 10.94 12.66
C THR A 79 7.26 11.09 12.11
N GLY A 80 7.40 11.80 10.98
CA GLY A 80 8.69 12.03 10.31
C GLY A 80 9.06 11.02 9.23
N TRP A 81 8.25 9.99 9.00
CA TRP A 81 8.30 9.17 7.79
C TRP A 81 7.32 9.71 6.76
N THR A 82 7.67 9.63 5.49
CA THR A 82 6.79 10.00 4.36
C THR A 82 6.51 8.79 3.49
N ILE A 83 5.26 8.60 3.09
CA ILE A 83 4.87 7.57 2.10
C ILE A 83 5.69 7.68 0.80
N LEU A 84 6.15 6.53 0.33
CA LEU A 84 6.83 6.34 -0.95
C LEU A 84 6.03 5.38 -1.83
N ASN A 85 5.63 5.87 -3.01
CA ASN A 85 5.23 5.11 -4.20
C ASN A 85 4.52 3.76 -3.90
N PRO A 86 3.27 3.79 -3.41
CA PRO A 86 2.52 2.57 -3.15
C PRO A 86 2.31 1.73 -4.41
N VAL A 87 2.27 0.42 -4.23
CA VAL A 87 2.24 -0.58 -5.30
C VAL A 87 1.10 -1.55 -5.06
N THR A 88 0.29 -1.78 -6.10
CA THR A 88 -0.70 -2.87 -6.11
C THR A 88 -0.43 -3.76 -7.32
N GLN A 89 -0.35 -5.07 -7.10
CA GLN A 89 -0.24 -6.09 -8.15
C GLN A 89 -1.40 -7.09 -8.06
N SER A 90 -1.28 -8.26 -8.68
CA SER A 90 -2.28 -9.34 -8.64
C SER A 90 -2.51 -9.94 -7.25
N ASP A 91 -1.53 -9.81 -6.35
CA ASP A 91 -1.47 -10.57 -5.11
C ASP A 91 -0.54 -9.94 -4.06
N VAL A 92 0.05 -8.77 -4.30
CA VAL A 92 0.80 -7.99 -3.29
C VAL A 92 0.42 -6.51 -3.34
N ALA A 93 0.15 -5.94 -2.17
CA ALA A 93 -0.15 -4.53 -1.97
C ALA A 93 0.85 -3.98 -0.94
N GLN A 94 1.73 -3.08 -1.36
CA GLN A 94 2.92 -2.66 -0.63
C GLN A 94 3.06 -1.14 -0.60
N VAL A 95 3.45 -0.62 0.57
CA VAL A 95 3.89 0.76 0.74
C VAL A 95 5.30 0.80 1.32
N GLY A 96 6.13 1.68 0.77
CA GLY A 96 7.37 2.11 1.41
C GLY A 96 7.12 3.39 2.21
N MET A 97 7.84 3.59 3.31
CA MET A 97 7.89 4.86 4.04
C MET A 97 9.34 5.19 4.34
N ASN A 98 9.75 6.44 4.17
CA ASN A 98 11.15 6.85 4.35
C ASN A 98 11.28 8.06 5.26
N ASN A 99 12.26 8.00 6.15
CA ASN A 99 12.75 9.13 6.92
C ASN A 99 14.20 9.41 6.48
N GLY A 100 14.38 10.49 5.73
CA GLY A 100 15.68 10.89 5.18
C GLY A 100 16.66 11.46 6.21
N GLU A 101 16.17 11.92 7.36
CA GLU A 101 17.01 12.46 8.44
C GLU A 101 17.62 11.31 9.26
N ASN A 102 16.81 10.30 9.58
CA ASN A 102 17.22 9.10 10.31
C ASN A 102 17.78 7.98 9.41
N LEU A 103 17.81 8.20 8.09
CA LEU A 103 18.22 7.22 7.06
C LEU A 103 17.51 5.85 7.20
N SER A 104 16.23 5.87 7.58
CA SER A 104 15.45 4.67 7.86
C SER A 104 14.30 4.49 6.89
N VAL A 105 14.06 3.25 6.48
CA VAL A 105 13.00 2.85 5.55
C VAL A 105 12.14 1.77 6.20
N ILE A 106 10.83 1.92 6.06
CA ILE A 106 9.82 0.91 6.41
C ILE A 106 9.25 0.39 5.09
N ASP A 107 9.22 -0.92 4.88
CA ASP A 107 8.36 -1.56 3.89
C ASP A 107 7.23 -2.28 4.64
N ALA A 108 5.99 -1.98 4.29
CA ALA A 108 4.82 -2.69 4.79
C ALA A 108 4.01 -3.25 3.62
N TYR A 109 3.58 -4.51 3.73
CA TYR A 109 2.77 -5.13 2.70
C TYR A 109 1.83 -6.21 3.23
N ILE A 110 0.75 -6.43 2.48
CA ILE A 110 -0.04 -7.66 2.53
C ILE A 110 0.15 -8.40 1.21
N GLN A 111 0.17 -9.74 1.28
CA GLN A 111 0.25 -10.62 0.13
C GLN A 111 -0.86 -11.68 0.21
N LYS A 112 -1.57 -11.94 -0.89
CA LYS A 112 -2.55 -13.03 -1.00
C LYS A 112 -1.84 -14.29 -1.53
N PRO A 113 -1.52 -15.29 -0.69
CA PRO A 113 -0.77 -16.44 -1.13
C PRO A 113 -1.64 -17.35 -2.01
N VAL A 114 -1.00 -18.06 -2.96
CA VAL A 114 -1.69 -18.98 -3.90
C VAL A 114 -2.33 -20.17 -3.16
N THR A 115 -1.74 -20.58 -2.04
CA THR A 115 -2.27 -21.56 -1.10
C THR A 115 -2.42 -20.85 0.25
N PRO A 116 -3.52 -21.03 1.00
CA PRO A 116 -3.67 -20.46 2.34
C PRO A 116 -2.48 -20.75 3.24
N VAL A 117 -2.03 -19.74 3.99
CA VAL A 117 -0.89 -19.81 4.92
C VAL A 117 -1.38 -19.45 6.32
N ALA A 118 -1.30 -20.40 7.25
CA ALA A 118 -1.92 -20.31 8.57
C ALA A 118 -0.96 -19.88 9.69
N ASP A 119 0.34 -20.13 9.52
CA ASP A 119 1.33 -20.04 10.59
C ASP A 119 2.69 -19.54 10.11
N ALA A 120 3.52 -19.10 11.05
CA ALA A 120 4.85 -18.56 10.78
C ALA A 120 5.84 -19.58 10.19
N GLN A 121 5.63 -20.89 10.37
CA GLN A 121 6.49 -21.91 9.76
C GLN A 121 6.21 -22.01 8.26
N ALA A 122 4.94 -22.05 7.86
CA ALA A 122 4.55 -21.99 6.46
C ALA A 122 5.01 -20.70 5.78
N ILE A 123 4.98 -19.54 6.46
CA ILE A 123 5.62 -18.31 5.94
C ILE A 123 7.13 -18.52 5.75
N SER A 124 7.82 -19.09 6.74
CA SER A 124 9.27 -19.32 6.69
C SER A 124 9.66 -20.19 5.49
N ASP A 125 8.89 -21.24 5.24
CA ASP A 125 9.11 -22.19 4.15
C ASP A 125 8.92 -21.52 2.77
N THR A 126 8.07 -20.49 2.66
CA THR A 126 7.94 -19.68 1.43
C THR A 126 9.09 -18.66 1.26
N LEU A 127 9.58 -18.06 2.35
CA LEU A 127 10.65 -17.06 2.34
C LEU A 127 12.05 -17.72 2.24
N THR A 128 12.25 -18.46 1.16
CA THR A 128 13.55 -19.03 0.78
C THR A 128 14.56 -17.95 0.41
N ARG A 129 15.86 -18.29 0.40
CA ARG A 129 16.94 -17.37 0.01
C ARG A 129 16.74 -16.78 -1.39
N ASP A 130 16.21 -17.55 -2.34
CA ASP A 130 15.96 -17.10 -3.72
C ASP A 130 14.79 -16.11 -3.80
N VAL A 131 13.77 -16.27 -2.96
CA VAL A 131 12.66 -15.31 -2.82
C VAL A 131 13.18 -14.02 -2.16
N LEU A 132 13.90 -14.12 -1.04
CA LEU A 132 14.50 -12.98 -0.37
C LEU A 132 15.50 -12.22 -1.26
N ALA A 133 16.27 -12.91 -2.11
CA ALA A 133 17.17 -12.26 -3.06
C ALA A 133 16.46 -11.28 -4.00
N GLN A 134 15.20 -11.57 -4.37
CA GLN A 134 14.40 -10.69 -5.23
C GLN A 134 13.95 -9.42 -4.47
N THR A 135 13.63 -9.55 -3.19
CA THR A 135 13.19 -8.43 -2.32
C THR A 135 14.33 -7.51 -1.87
N TRP A 136 15.58 -7.95 -2.03
CA TRP A 136 16.80 -7.26 -1.63
C TRP A 136 17.69 -6.80 -2.81
N THR A 137 17.22 -6.91 -4.06
CA THR A 137 17.97 -6.64 -5.31
C THR A 137 18.68 -5.28 -5.40
N ARG A 138 18.22 -4.26 -4.66
CA ARG A 138 18.81 -2.91 -4.65
C ARG A 138 20.10 -2.78 -3.84
N TYR A 139 20.35 -3.70 -2.92
CA TYR A 139 21.44 -3.58 -1.96
C TYR A 139 22.70 -4.27 -2.50
N ASN A 140 23.85 -3.59 -2.40
CA ASN A 140 25.12 -4.08 -2.95
C ASN A 140 25.52 -5.43 -2.36
N ARG A 141 25.19 -5.65 -1.09
CA ARG A 141 25.28 -6.92 -0.38
C ARG A 141 24.20 -6.95 0.70
N TRP A 142 23.58 -8.12 0.88
CA TRP A 142 22.72 -8.42 2.01
C TRP A 142 23.02 -9.84 2.50
N GLU A 143 22.75 -10.10 3.77
CA GLU A 143 22.97 -11.39 4.41
C GLU A 143 21.88 -11.61 5.48
N GLU A 144 21.16 -12.74 5.41
CA GLU A 144 20.29 -13.19 6.49
C GLU A 144 21.17 -13.63 7.66
N THR A 145 21.05 -12.95 8.80
CA THR A 145 21.91 -13.15 9.98
C THR A 145 21.26 -14.02 11.04
N ASN A 146 19.92 -14.02 11.11
CA ASN A 146 19.14 -14.80 12.06
C ASN A 146 17.70 -14.96 11.57
N ARG A 147 17.07 -16.08 11.92
CA ARG A 147 15.67 -16.39 11.62
C ARG A 147 15.07 -17.14 12.80
N ARG A 148 13.91 -16.70 13.28
CA ARG A 148 13.21 -17.30 14.42
C ARG A 148 11.70 -17.08 14.33
N ILE A 149 10.95 -17.87 15.11
CA ILE A 149 9.51 -17.74 15.26
C ILE A 149 9.21 -17.37 16.71
N GLU A 150 8.47 -16.29 16.91
CA GLU A 150 8.04 -15.77 18.22
C GLU A 150 6.54 -15.44 18.11
N ASP A 151 5.70 -15.95 19.01
CA ASP A 151 4.25 -15.70 19.06
C ASP A 151 3.48 -15.88 17.73
N ASN A 152 3.78 -16.96 17.00
CA ASN A 152 3.31 -17.24 15.63
C ASN A 152 3.59 -16.12 14.61
N ARG A 153 4.67 -15.37 14.83
CA ARG A 153 5.26 -14.43 13.87
C ARG A 153 6.64 -14.94 13.46
N LEU A 154 6.97 -14.78 12.19
CA LEU A 154 8.30 -15.03 11.66
C LEU A 154 9.12 -13.74 11.75
N LEU A 155 10.31 -13.82 12.36
CA LEU A 155 11.25 -12.72 12.45
C LEU A 155 12.55 -13.11 11.74
N ILE A 156 12.96 -12.30 10.77
CA ILE A 156 14.20 -12.48 10.01
C ILE A 156 15.05 -11.21 10.15
N ASP A 157 16.29 -11.38 10.62
CA ASP A 157 17.28 -10.31 10.79
C ASP A 157 18.28 -10.32 9.63
N PHE A 158 18.67 -9.13 9.15
CA PHE A 158 19.58 -8.96 8.02
C PHE A 158 20.70 -7.96 8.32
N SER A 159 21.89 -8.26 7.79
CA SER A 159 22.99 -7.30 7.62
C SER A 159 23.03 -6.85 6.16
N ILE A 160 23.22 -5.55 5.94
CA ILE A 160 23.08 -4.91 4.63
C ILE A 160 24.24 -3.95 4.42
N VAL A 161 24.84 -3.96 3.24
CA VAL A 161 25.81 -2.93 2.81
C VAL A 161 25.19 -2.12 1.66
N PHE A 162 25.05 -0.82 1.88
CA PHE A 162 24.52 0.13 0.90
C PHE A 162 25.40 1.38 0.86
N ASN A 163 25.80 1.84 -0.32
CA ASN A 163 26.62 3.05 -0.49
C ASN A 163 27.89 3.09 0.41
N ARG A 164 28.51 1.92 0.67
CA ARG A 164 29.67 1.73 1.59
C ARG A 164 29.38 2.01 3.08
N GLN A 165 28.12 1.95 3.47
CA GLN A 165 27.65 2.06 4.85
C GLN A 165 26.93 0.77 5.26
N ASP A 166 27.07 0.40 6.54
CA ASP A 166 26.48 -0.82 7.11
C ASP A 166 25.12 -0.53 7.74
N TYR A 167 24.08 -1.13 7.18
CA TYR A 167 22.70 -1.06 7.65
C TYR A 167 22.30 -2.41 8.28
N VAL A 168 21.33 -2.34 9.18
CA VAL A 168 20.63 -3.51 9.72
C VAL A 168 19.19 -3.48 9.27
N ALA A 169 18.58 -4.64 9.11
CA ALA A 169 17.14 -4.73 8.90
C ALA A 169 16.53 -5.90 9.66
N ARG A 170 15.24 -5.78 9.95
CA ARG A 170 14.42 -6.87 10.48
C ARG A 170 13.08 -6.86 9.77
N GLN A 171 12.64 -8.04 9.37
CA GLN A 171 11.29 -8.31 8.88
C GLN A 171 10.50 -9.09 9.92
N VAL A 172 9.27 -8.67 10.17
CA VAL A 172 8.28 -9.36 10.99
C VAL A 172 7.10 -9.71 10.07
N SER A 173 6.79 -10.99 9.94
CA SER A 173 5.72 -11.50 9.08
C SER A 173 4.77 -12.42 9.85
N TRP A 174 3.47 -12.35 9.55
CA TRP A 174 2.42 -13.18 10.15
C TRP A 174 1.30 -13.42 9.13
N ALA A 175 0.35 -14.30 9.42
CA ALA A 175 -0.76 -14.62 8.51
C ALA A 175 -2.06 -14.93 9.26
N ASP A 176 -3.18 -14.88 8.55
CA ASP A 176 -4.54 -15.13 9.05
C ASP A 176 -5.33 -16.16 8.20
N ASN A 177 -4.61 -17.04 7.48
CA ASN A 177 -5.07 -17.89 6.39
C ASN A 177 -5.33 -17.20 5.05
N GLU A 178 -5.79 -15.95 5.03
CA GLU A 178 -6.12 -15.24 3.78
C GLU A 178 -4.94 -14.41 3.26
N TYR A 179 -4.24 -13.71 4.14
CA TYR A 179 -3.12 -12.85 3.79
C TYR A 179 -1.87 -13.20 4.60
N ILE A 180 -0.71 -13.01 3.97
CA ILE A 180 0.57 -12.86 4.65
C ILE A 180 0.81 -11.36 4.81
N TYR A 181 0.88 -10.91 6.06
CA TYR A 181 1.25 -9.57 6.45
C TYR A 181 2.75 -9.50 6.68
N SER A 182 3.37 -8.37 6.38
CA SER A 182 4.78 -8.13 6.67
C SER A 182 5.06 -6.66 6.93
N VAL A 183 5.85 -6.39 7.96
CA VAL A 183 6.50 -5.11 8.21
C VAL A 183 8.00 -5.35 8.29
N ARG A 184 8.77 -4.59 7.51
CA ARG A 184 10.22 -4.68 7.42
C ARG A 184 10.82 -3.30 7.64
N VAL A 185 11.74 -3.19 8.58
CA VAL A 185 12.42 -1.92 8.88
C VAL A 185 13.90 -2.07 8.57
N VAL A 186 14.43 -1.10 7.84
CA VAL A 186 15.85 -0.90 7.56
C VAL A 186 16.30 0.36 8.31
N ALA A 187 17.43 0.29 9.00
CA ALA A 187 18.02 1.40 9.72
C ALA A 187 19.56 1.34 9.65
N PRO A 188 20.26 2.45 9.87
CA PRO A 188 21.70 2.45 10.10
C PRO A 188 22.12 1.44 11.19
N SER A 189 23.30 0.84 11.08
CA SER A 189 23.79 -0.13 12.09
C SER A 189 23.98 0.46 13.50
N ASN A 190 24.10 1.79 13.65
CA ASN A 190 24.05 2.47 14.95
C ASN A 190 22.62 2.76 15.45
N GLY A 191 21.59 2.61 14.62
CA GLY A 191 20.18 2.92 14.89
C GLY A 191 19.32 1.70 15.27
N ILE A 192 19.91 0.68 15.92
CA ILE A 192 19.22 -0.58 16.26
C ILE A 192 17.98 -0.35 17.14
N ASP A 193 18.04 0.59 18.08
CA ASP A 193 16.92 0.84 18.98
C ASP A 193 15.73 1.55 18.29
N LEU A 194 15.99 2.37 17.26
CA LEU A 194 14.93 2.89 16.38
C LEU A 194 14.26 1.76 15.59
N LEU A 195 15.04 0.83 15.05
CA LEU A 195 14.51 -0.34 14.34
C LEU A 195 13.61 -1.21 15.24
N ARG A 196 14.01 -1.39 16.51
CA ARG A 196 13.20 -2.10 17.51
C ARG A 196 11.91 -1.34 17.81
N PHE A 197 12.02 -0.07 18.19
CA PHE A 197 10.88 0.78 18.50
C PHE A 197 9.82 0.80 17.38
N LEU A 198 10.24 0.91 16.12
CA LEU A 198 9.31 0.85 14.98
C LEU A 198 8.63 -0.53 14.84
N LEU A 199 9.36 -1.63 15.03
CA LEU A 199 8.83 -2.99 14.90
C LEU A 199 8.03 -3.49 16.12
N ASP A 200 8.21 -2.88 17.28
CA ASP A 200 7.41 -3.17 18.46
C ASP A 200 6.01 -2.53 18.35
N ASN A 201 5.86 -1.44 17.58
CA ASN A 201 4.62 -0.68 17.42
C ASN A 201 3.88 -0.93 16.10
N LEU A 202 4.57 -0.84 14.95
CA LEU A 202 3.93 -0.88 13.62
C LEU A 202 3.11 -2.14 13.32
N PRO A 203 3.56 -3.38 13.64
CA PRO A 203 2.84 -4.59 13.25
C PRO A 203 1.41 -4.70 13.80
N ALA A 204 1.09 -4.05 14.92
CA ALA A 204 -0.27 -4.03 15.47
C ALA A 204 -1.20 -3.03 14.75
N THR A 205 -0.63 -2.11 13.96
CA THR A 205 -1.36 -1.08 13.20
C THR A 205 -1.70 -1.52 11.77
N LEU A 206 -0.94 -2.48 11.21
CA LEU A 206 -1.21 -3.06 9.89
C LEU A 206 -2.46 -3.96 9.99
N LYS A 207 -3.59 -3.48 9.45
CA LYS A 207 -4.92 -4.12 9.57
C LYS A 207 -5.62 -4.17 8.21
N PRO A 208 -6.25 -5.31 7.84
CA PRO A 208 -7.09 -5.36 6.65
C PRO A 208 -8.34 -4.47 6.83
N VAL A 209 -8.86 -3.96 5.72
CA VAL A 209 -10.18 -3.29 5.68
C VAL A 209 -11.24 -4.35 5.41
N ALA A 210 -12.29 -4.38 6.23
CA ALA A 210 -13.37 -5.37 6.13
C ALA A 210 -14.11 -5.30 4.78
N GLY A 211 -14.56 -6.46 4.28
CA GLY A 211 -15.38 -6.62 3.05
C GLY A 211 -14.74 -6.24 1.71
N MET A 212 -13.54 -5.65 1.75
CA MET A 212 -12.76 -5.25 0.58
C MET A 212 -12.06 -6.42 -0.14
N ASP A 213 -12.06 -7.61 0.49
CA ASP A 213 -11.43 -8.87 0.08
C ASP A 213 -12.07 -9.51 -1.18
N SER A 214 -13.37 -9.30 -1.34
CA SER A 214 -14.20 -9.89 -2.40
C SER A 214 -13.89 -9.38 -3.81
N ALA A 215 -13.38 -8.16 -3.95
CA ALA A 215 -12.98 -7.58 -5.22
C ALA A 215 -11.55 -7.98 -5.61
N PRO A 216 -11.22 -8.12 -6.92
CA PRO A 216 -9.89 -8.51 -7.37
C PRO A 216 -8.78 -7.69 -6.72
N PHE A 217 -7.72 -8.37 -6.29
CA PHE A 217 -6.68 -7.76 -5.46
C PHE A 217 -5.99 -6.55 -6.15
N SER A 218 -5.87 -6.58 -7.48
CA SER A 218 -5.30 -5.49 -8.29
C SER A 218 -6.20 -4.24 -8.45
N TRP A 219 -7.42 -4.25 -7.91
CA TRP A 219 -8.30 -3.07 -7.93
C TRP A 219 -7.79 -1.98 -6.98
N GLN A 220 -7.96 -0.73 -7.42
CA GLN A 220 -7.67 0.47 -6.63
C GLN A 220 -8.93 0.94 -5.90
N ALA A 221 -8.77 1.81 -4.91
CA ALA A 221 -9.85 2.36 -4.12
C ALA A 221 -9.99 3.87 -4.30
N TYR A 222 -11.24 4.31 -4.47
CA TYR A 222 -11.67 5.66 -4.18
C TYR A 222 -12.10 5.74 -2.70
N TYR A 223 -11.72 6.82 -2.01
CA TYR A 223 -12.12 7.11 -0.64
C TYR A 223 -12.58 8.57 -0.54
N ASP A 224 -13.77 8.78 0.03
CA ASP A 224 -14.26 10.11 0.40
C ASP A 224 -14.15 10.28 1.93
N PRO A 225 -13.24 11.14 2.43
CA PRO A 225 -13.08 11.37 3.87
C PRO A 225 -14.21 12.21 4.49
N PHE A 226 -15.04 12.90 3.69
CA PHE A 226 -16.18 13.66 4.20
C PHE A 226 -17.40 12.76 4.41
N ALA A 227 -17.72 11.95 3.39
CA ALA A 227 -18.82 10.99 3.43
C ALA A 227 -18.44 9.62 4.03
N ASN A 228 -17.18 9.48 4.47
CA ASN A 228 -16.57 8.29 5.08
C ASN A 228 -16.89 6.96 4.37
N HIS A 229 -16.84 6.94 3.04
CA HIS A 229 -17.04 5.73 2.25
C HIS A 229 -15.82 5.40 1.41
N ILE A 230 -15.60 4.10 1.19
CA ILE A 230 -14.57 3.55 0.32
C ILE A 230 -15.21 2.67 -0.76
N LEU A 231 -14.73 2.77 -1.99
CA LEU A 231 -15.19 1.94 -3.10
C LEU A 231 -14.00 1.46 -3.94
N ARG A 232 -13.90 0.14 -4.13
CA ARG A 232 -12.89 -0.47 -5.00
C ARG A 232 -13.39 -0.54 -6.44
N HIS A 233 -12.52 -0.23 -7.40
CA HIS A 233 -12.80 -0.27 -8.83
C HIS A 233 -11.58 -0.76 -9.64
N PRO A 234 -11.77 -1.23 -10.88
CA PRO A 234 -10.66 -1.65 -11.74
C PRO A 234 -9.59 -0.56 -11.88
N GLN A 235 -8.31 -0.95 -11.85
CA GLN A 235 -7.18 -0.03 -11.98
C GLN A 235 -7.17 0.74 -13.31
N ALA A 236 -7.77 0.17 -14.37
CA ALA A 236 -7.88 0.80 -15.68
C ALA A 236 -8.99 1.86 -15.76
N TRP A 237 -9.83 2.02 -14.73
CA TRP A 237 -10.87 3.04 -14.67
C TRP A 237 -10.32 4.34 -14.09
N LEU A 238 -10.74 5.47 -14.65
CA LEU A 238 -10.24 6.80 -14.30
C LEU A 238 -11.26 7.55 -13.43
N SER A 239 -10.84 7.96 -12.24
CA SER A 239 -11.65 8.81 -11.37
C SER A 239 -11.50 10.28 -11.78
N GLN A 240 -12.64 10.95 -11.98
CA GLN A 240 -12.81 12.34 -12.41
C GLN A 240 -13.75 13.07 -11.44
N ASP A 241 -13.65 14.40 -11.42
CA ASP A 241 -14.44 15.30 -10.57
C ASP A 241 -14.37 15.01 -9.05
N VAL A 242 -13.31 14.33 -8.62
CA VAL A 242 -13.11 13.90 -7.24
C VAL A 242 -12.81 15.09 -6.32
N ALA A 243 -13.72 15.34 -5.37
CA ALA A 243 -13.49 16.21 -4.22
C ALA A 243 -14.27 15.67 -3.00
N PRO A 244 -13.79 15.87 -1.75
CA PRO A 244 -14.50 15.39 -0.57
C PRO A 244 -15.94 15.91 -0.47
N GLY A 245 -16.89 15.02 -0.22
CA GLY A 245 -18.32 15.35 -0.12
C GLY A 245 -18.96 15.80 -1.43
N ARG A 246 -18.32 15.53 -2.57
CA ARG A 246 -18.85 15.79 -3.92
C ARG A 246 -19.05 14.50 -4.67
N THR A 247 -19.98 14.52 -5.62
CA THR A 247 -20.16 13.44 -6.59
C THR A 247 -18.84 13.16 -7.31
N ALA A 248 -18.34 11.94 -7.22
CA ALA A 248 -17.21 11.44 -7.97
C ALA A 248 -17.68 10.63 -9.19
N SER A 249 -16.99 10.78 -10.32
CA SER A 249 -17.26 10.03 -11.55
C SER A 249 -16.11 9.09 -11.84
N ILE A 250 -16.35 7.77 -11.87
CA ILE A 250 -15.32 6.77 -12.16
C ILE A 250 -15.66 6.13 -13.51
N ILE A 251 -14.82 6.40 -14.52
CA ILE A 251 -15.11 6.10 -15.92
C ILE A 251 -14.28 4.88 -16.39
N GLY A 252 -14.97 3.90 -16.94
CA GLY A 252 -14.42 2.69 -17.53
C GLY A 252 -13.98 2.86 -18.98
N SER A 253 -13.10 1.96 -19.42
CA SER A 253 -12.46 2.04 -20.74
C SER A 253 -13.38 1.75 -21.93
N GLN A 254 -14.59 1.23 -21.70
CA GLN A 254 -15.59 0.94 -22.74
C GLN A 254 -16.81 1.89 -22.65
N GLY A 255 -16.70 2.99 -21.89
CA GLY A 255 -17.77 3.96 -21.68
C GLY A 255 -18.66 3.68 -20.47
N GLU A 256 -18.31 2.69 -19.64
CA GLU A 256 -18.96 2.50 -18.35
C GLU A 256 -18.76 3.74 -17.47
N THR A 257 -19.78 4.18 -16.73
CA THR A 257 -19.65 5.30 -15.79
C THR A 257 -20.28 4.92 -14.46
N LEU A 258 -19.47 4.91 -13.41
CA LEU A 258 -19.91 4.78 -12.03
C LEU A 258 -19.91 6.16 -11.37
N ARG A 259 -21.10 6.65 -11.04
CA ARG A 259 -21.29 7.86 -10.24
C ARG A 259 -21.39 7.46 -8.77
N VAL A 260 -20.53 8.02 -7.93
CA VAL A 260 -20.53 7.82 -6.48
C VAL A 260 -20.91 9.14 -5.82
N GLU A 261 -21.88 9.14 -4.92
CA GLU A 261 -22.35 10.36 -4.26
C GLU A 261 -22.91 10.07 -2.87
N TYR A 262 -22.91 11.12 -2.04
CA TYR A 262 -23.51 11.15 -0.72
C TYR A 262 -24.69 12.13 -0.73
N SER A 263 -25.78 11.76 -0.06
CA SER A 263 -26.98 12.59 0.06
C SER A 263 -27.65 12.38 1.41
N ASP A 264 -27.98 13.50 2.08
CA ASP A 264 -28.83 13.49 3.27
C ASP A 264 -30.29 13.19 2.88
N LEU A 265 -30.74 11.95 3.10
CA LEU A 265 -32.13 11.59 2.86
C LEU A 265 -33.00 11.94 4.08
N SER A 266 -34.01 12.79 3.89
CA SER A 266 -34.95 13.13 4.97
C SER A 266 -36.00 12.04 5.19
N GLY A 267 -35.63 10.97 5.90
CA GLY A 267 -36.53 9.88 6.27
C GLY A 267 -35.88 8.50 6.11
N ALA A 268 -36.67 7.45 6.35
CA ALA A 268 -36.22 6.09 6.10
C ALA A 268 -36.07 5.84 4.59
N LEU A 269 -34.98 5.18 4.19
CA LEU A 269 -34.83 4.66 2.85
C LEU A 269 -35.72 3.41 2.73
N ASP A 270 -36.80 3.51 1.95
CA ASP A 270 -37.67 2.40 1.55
C ASP A 270 -37.72 2.25 0.01
N GLU A 271 -38.43 1.24 -0.51
CA GLU A 271 -38.53 0.98 -1.95
C GLU A 271 -39.08 2.17 -2.76
N THR A 272 -39.99 2.94 -2.17
CA THR A 272 -40.62 4.10 -2.81
C THR A 272 -39.67 5.29 -2.80
N ALA A 273 -39.00 5.55 -1.68
CA ALA A 273 -37.97 6.57 -1.56
C ALA A 273 -36.78 6.28 -2.51
N ALA A 274 -36.33 5.01 -2.59
CA ALA A 274 -35.28 4.58 -3.49
C ALA A 274 -35.65 4.79 -4.97
N SER A 275 -36.87 4.41 -5.37
CA SER A 275 -37.38 4.66 -6.72
C SER A 275 -37.44 6.16 -7.06
N ASN A 276 -37.97 6.96 -6.14
CA ASN A 276 -38.11 8.40 -6.31
C ASN A 276 -36.75 9.10 -6.39
N TYR A 277 -35.76 8.65 -5.61
CA TYR A 277 -34.39 9.15 -5.68
C TYR A 277 -33.81 8.96 -7.09
N VAL A 278 -33.87 7.73 -7.64
CA VAL A 278 -33.37 7.44 -8.99
C VAL A 278 -34.06 8.27 -10.07
N MET A 279 -35.39 8.41 -10.01
CA MET A 279 -36.13 9.26 -10.95
C MET A 279 -35.80 10.75 -10.83
N SER A 280 -35.32 11.21 -9.66
CA SER A 280 -34.87 12.59 -9.47
C SER A 280 -33.45 12.85 -10.01
N VAL A 281 -32.55 11.85 -9.91
CA VAL A 281 -31.16 11.93 -10.41
C VAL A 281 -31.09 11.65 -11.92
N VAL A 282 -31.95 10.78 -12.43
CA VAL A 282 -32.07 10.44 -13.85
C VAL A 282 -33.50 10.76 -14.34
N PRO A 283 -33.75 12.01 -14.77
CA PRO A 283 -35.01 12.38 -15.38
C PRO A 283 -35.35 11.47 -16.57
N ASN A 284 -36.61 11.04 -16.66
CA ASN A 284 -37.12 10.06 -17.63
C ASN A 284 -36.68 8.60 -17.40
N ALA A 285 -36.08 8.24 -16.26
CA ALA A 285 -35.85 6.85 -15.90
C ALA A 285 -37.18 6.07 -15.74
N THR A 286 -37.27 4.93 -16.40
CA THR A 286 -38.27 3.88 -16.15
C THR A 286 -37.66 2.87 -15.20
N ILE A 287 -38.19 2.77 -13.99
CA ILE A 287 -37.75 1.78 -13.00
C ILE A 287 -38.20 0.39 -13.45
N LEU A 288 -37.26 -0.55 -13.51
CA LEU A 288 -37.48 -1.95 -13.93
C LEU A 288 -37.63 -2.87 -12.72
N SER A 289 -36.83 -2.66 -11.68
CA SER A 289 -36.87 -3.42 -10.44
C SER A 289 -36.28 -2.64 -9.28
N VAL A 290 -36.81 -2.89 -8.08
CA VAL A 290 -36.28 -2.43 -6.79
C VAL A 290 -36.10 -3.67 -5.94
N THR A 291 -34.91 -3.89 -5.39
CA THR A 291 -34.61 -5.07 -4.57
C THR A 291 -33.88 -4.65 -3.30
N PRO A 292 -34.30 -5.07 -2.10
CA PRO A 292 -33.54 -4.82 -0.87
C PRO A 292 -32.18 -5.52 -0.92
N VAL A 293 -31.13 -4.82 -0.50
CA VAL A 293 -29.74 -5.29 -0.50
C VAL A 293 -29.09 -4.97 0.84
N THR A 294 -28.35 -5.94 1.38
CA THR A 294 -27.44 -5.75 2.52
C THR A 294 -26.00 -5.90 2.04
N ARG A 295 -25.12 -4.97 2.42
CA ARG A 295 -23.67 -4.99 2.19
C ARG A 295 -22.99 -4.78 3.53
N GLU A 296 -22.41 -5.85 4.07
CA GLU A 296 -21.85 -5.88 5.43
C GLU A 296 -22.87 -5.40 6.49
N THR A 297 -22.67 -4.22 7.07
CA THR A 297 -23.57 -3.58 8.04
C THR A 297 -24.58 -2.62 7.40
N ALA A 298 -24.35 -2.20 6.16
CA ALA A 298 -25.20 -1.26 5.43
C ALA A 298 -26.39 -1.99 4.78
N ASN A 299 -27.57 -1.39 4.89
CA ASN A 299 -28.79 -1.87 4.25
C ASN A 299 -29.28 -0.83 3.24
N GLY A 300 -30.11 -1.24 2.29
CA GLY A 300 -30.71 -0.33 1.31
C GLY A 300 -31.28 -1.09 0.13
N PHE A 301 -31.19 -0.51 -1.08
CA PHE A 301 -31.84 -1.02 -2.27
C PHE A 301 -30.94 -0.92 -3.52
N SER A 302 -30.99 -1.95 -4.35
CA SER A 302 -30.58 -1.88 -5.76
C SER A 302 -31.81 -1.52 -6.59
N VAL A 303 -31.69 -0.45 -7.38
CA VAL A 303 -32.75 0.07 -8.25
C VAL A 303 -32.24 0.03 -9.69
N THR A 304 -32.74 -0.93 -10.46
CA THR A 304 -32.38 -1.09 -11.87
C THR A 304 -33.37 -0.32 -12.74
N TYR A 305 -32.86 0.44 -13.71
CA TYR A 305 -33.66 1.33 -14.55
C TYR A 305 -33.20 1.35 -16.00
N ALA A 306 -34.09 1.78 -16.89
CA ALA A 306 -33.80 2.14 -18.28
C ALA A 306 -34.17 3.61 -18.52
N ALA A 307 -33.39 4.32 -19.32
CA ALA A 307 -33.57 5.74 -19.63
C ALA A 307 -33.12 6.04 -21.07
N THR A 308 -33.35 7.27 -21.53
CA THR A 308 -32.81 7.80 -22.79
C THR A 308 -32.00 9.05 -22.53
N ASN A 309 -30.86 9.21 -23.20
CA ASN A 309 -30.05 10.43 -23.10
C ASN A 309 -30.71 11.61 -23.86
N VAL A 310 -30.06 12.78 -23.83
CA VAL A 310 -30.59 14.00 -24.49
C VAL A 310 -30.70 13.88 -26.01
N ASP A 311 -29.92 12.98 -26.62
CA ASP A 311 -29.93 12.68 -28.05
C ASP A 311 -30.92 11.55 -28.42
N GLY A 312 -31.62 11.00 -27.42
CA GLY A 312 -32.63 9.94 -27.58
C GLY A 312 -32.09 8.51 -27.58
N GLU A 313 -30.78 8.32 -27.33
CA GLU A 313 -30.17 6.99 -27.27
C GLU A 313 -30.56 6.27 -25.96
N PRO A 314 -30.99 5.01 -26.01
CA PRO A 314 -31.37 4.25 -24.82
C PRO A 314 -30.13 3.78 -24.05
N PHE A 315 -30.21 3.86 -22.71
CA PHE A 315 -29.24 3.27 -21.80
C PHE A 315 -29.95 2.63 -20.60
N SER A 316 -29.25 1.76 -19.88
CA SER A 316 -29.71 1.17 -18.62
C SER A 316 -28.66 1.35 -17.53
N GLY A 317 -29.11 1.37 -16.27
CA GLY A 317 -28.22 1.48 -15.12
C GLY A 317 -28.78 0.75 -13.90
N ASP A 318 -27.92 0.60 -12.90
CA ASP A 318 -28.29 0.15 -11.56
C ASP A 318 -27.80 1.21 -10.56
N ALA A 319 -28.69 1.61 -9.66
CA ALA A 319 -28.36 2.52 -8.56
C ALA A 319 -28.39 1.72 -7.26
N LEU A 320 -27.23 1.53 -6.64
CA LEU A 320 -27.10 0.93 -5.32
C LEU A 320 -27.16 2.03 -4.26
N LEU A 321 -28.30 2.16 -3.60
CA LEU A 321 -28.54 3.10 -2.52
C LEU A 321 -28.34 2.36 -1.19
N LEU A 322 -27.36 2.77 -0.40
CA LEU A 322 -27.08 2.22 0.92
C LEU A 322 -27.28 3.32 1.96
N SER A 323 -28.08 3.06 2.99
CA SER A 323 -28.01 3.85 4.22
C SER A 323 -26.74 3.45 4.96
N ALA A 324 -25.95 4.42 5.41
CA ALA A 324 -24.99 4.18 6.48
C ALA A 324 -25.75 3.55 7.66
N GLY A 325 -25.34 2.35 8.07
CA GLY A 325 -25.72 1.87 9.40
C GLY A 325 -25.06 2.78 10.44
N ASP A 326 -25.66 2.92 11.62
CA ASP A 326 -25.05 3.69 12.71
C ASP A 326 -23.67 3.07 13.07
N GLY A 327 -22.58 3.73 12.64
CA GLY A 327 -21.21 3.22 12.75
C GLY A 327 -20.15 4.23 12.31
#